data_AF-A0A226MFK0-F1
#
_entry.id   AF-A0A226MFK0-F1
#
_cell.length_a   1.000
_cell.length_b   1.000
_cell.length_c   1.000
_cell.angle_alpha   90.00
_cell.angle_beta   90.00
_cell.angle_gamma   90.00
#
_symmetry.space_group_name_H-M   'P 1'
#
loop_
_entity.id
_entity.type
_entity.pdbx_description
1 polymer ?
#
loop_
_entity_poly.entity_id
_entity_poly.type
_entity_poly.pdbx_seq_one_letter_code
_entity_poly.pdbx_strand_id
1 'polypeptide(L)'
;MVPSDHEMTSALEGPREEIVYLPCIYRNTGIEKPDYLATVDVDPKSPHYCQVIHRLPMPNLKDELHHSGWNACSSCFGDATKSRNRLILPCLISSRIYVVDVGTDPRAPRIHKIVEPVELFWKGNVANPHTTHCLGSGDILISCLGDPSGNGKCGFVLLDGETFEVKGNWERGGKCPPFGFDFWYQPRHNVLVSSEWGTPKVFAHGFNPVDVEKGHYGRHINVWDWSSHTFLQAIDLGKDSIPLEIRFLHNPDAAEGFVGCALSGTVHRFYKTEVVTATVALVVVEIH
;
A
#
# COMPACT_ATOMS: atom_id res chain seq x y z
N MET A 1 -8.11 16.68 -10.28
CA MET A 1 -9.50 16.36 -10.67
C MET A 1 -9.71 14.87 -10.40
N VAL A 2 -10.77 14.49 -9.68
CA VAL A 2 -11.02 13.10 -9.24
C VAL A 2 -12.04 12.45 -10.20
N PRO A 3 -11.84 11.18 -10.61
CA PRO A 3 -12.65 10.49 -11.61
C PRO A 3 -14.16 10.66 -11.44
N SER A 4 -14.92 10.87 -12.51
CA SER A 4 -16.41 10.85 -12.47
C SER A 4 -16.97 9.43 -12.55
N ASP A 5 -18.27 9.22 -12.26
CA ASP A 5 -18.96 7.92 -12.47
C ASP A 5 -18.73 7.34 -13.89
N HIS A 6 -18.52 8.21 -14.88
CA HIS A 6 -18.24 7.80 -16.25
C HIS A 6 -16.91 7.03 -16.38
N GLU A 7 -15.91 7.32 -15.54
CA GLU A 7 -14.57 6.69 -15.60
C GLU A 7 -14.55 5.28 -15.00
N MET A 8 -15.47 4.95 -14.07
CA MET A 8 -15.61 3.59 -13.56
C MET A 8 -16.10 2.62 -14.63
N THR A 9 -17.05 3.05 -15.46
CA THR A 9 -17.51 2.28 -16.62
C THR A 9 -16.38 2.14 -17.65
N SER A 10 -15.60 3.20 -17.88
CA SER A 10 -14.46 3.15 -18.80
C SER A 10 -13.37 2.16 -18.38
N ALA A 11 -13.15 1.94 -17.08
CA ALA A 11 -12.21 0.95 -16.59
C ALA A 11 -12.64 -0.49 -16.94
N LEU A 12 -13.95 -0.78 -16.95
CA LEU A 12 -14.51 -2.07 -17.30
C LEU A 12 -14.52 -2.34 -18.81
N GLU A 13 -14.50 -1.28 -19.62
CA GLU A 13 -14.47 -1.32 -21.08
C GLU A 13 -13.05 -1.33 -21.66
N GLY A 14 -12.03 -1.19 -20.80
CA GLY A 14 -10.63 -1.22 -21.20
C GLY A 14 -10.20 -2.54 -21.85
N PRO A 15 -9.10 -2.55 -22.60
CA PRO A 15 -8.54 -3.79 -23.12
C PRO A 15 -8.20 -4.74 -21.97
N ARG A 16 -8.42 -6.03 -22.20
CA ARG A 16 -8.02 -7.09 -21.27
C ARG A 16 -6.50 -7.09 -21.10
N GLU A 17 -6.06 -7.41 -19.89
CA GLU A 17 -4.66 -7.64 -19.57
C GLU A 17 -4.09 -8.82 -20.35
N GLU A 18 -2.88 -8.66 -20.89
CA GLU A 18 -2.14 -9.73 -21.59
C GLU A 18 -1.00 -10.30 -20.73
N ILE A 19 -0.58 -9.58 -19.68
CA ILE A 19 0.50 -9.98 -18.78
C ILE A 19 0.20 -9.62 -17.33
N VAL A 20 0.77 -10.39 -16.40
CA VAL A 20 0.72 -10.13 -14.96
C VAL A 20 2.14 -10.14 -14.39
N TYR A 21 2.43 -9.18 -13.50
CA TYR A 21 3.68 -9.13 -12.75
C TYR A 21 3.46 -9.69 -11.34
N LEU A 22 4.28 -10.65 -10.93
CA LEU A 22 4.14 -11.34 -9.64
C LEU A 22 5.43 -11.25 -8.83
N PRO A 23 5.41 -10.59 -7.66
CA PRO A 23 6.48 -10.71 -6.68
C PRO A 23 6.64 -12.17 -6.25
N CYS A 24 7.86 -12.69 -6.29
CA CYS A 24 8.18 -14.06 -5.90
C CYS A 24 9.30 -14.06 -4.87
N ILE A 25 9.06 -14.74 -3.76
CA ILE A 25 9.82 -14.57 -2.51
C ILE A 25 10.54 -15.86 -2.16
N TYR A 26 11.84 -15.77 -1.82
CA TYR A 26 12.62 -16.90 -1.30
C TYR A 26 12.87 -16.81 0.21
N ARG A 27 12.64 -15.66 0.85
CA ARG A 27 12.79 -15.54 2.30
C ARG A 27 11.97 -16.62 3.01
N ASN A 28 12.58 -17.26 4.02
CA ASN A 28 12.02 -18.35 4.82
C ASN A 28 11.70 -19.66 4.06
N THR A 29 12.17 -19.83 2.81
CA THR A 29 12.02 -21.09 2.06
C THR A 29 13.19 -22.06 2.21
N GLY A 30 14.29 -21.61 2.84
CA GLY A 30 15.56 -22.35 2.89
C GLY A 30 16.43 -22.24 1.63
N ILE A 31 15.94 -21.57 0.57
CA ILE A 31 16.70 -21.32 -0.65
C ILE A 31 17.43 -19.98 -0.54
N GLU A 32 18.75 -19.99 -0.66
CA GLU A 32 19.59 -18.79 -0.63
C GLU A 32 19.67 -18.12 -2.01
N LYS A 33 18.57 -17.49 -2.42
CA LYS A 33 18.46 -16.72 -3.67
C LYS A 33 17.72 -15.40 -3.43
N PRO A 34 17.97 -14.37 -4.24
CA PRO A 34 17.23 -13.13 -4.14
C PRO A 34 15.81 -13.34 -4.63
N ASP A 35 14.88 -12.58 -4.05
CA ASP A 35 13.51 -12.48 -4.55
C ASP A 35 13.54 -12.01 -6.02
N TYR A 36 12.45 -12.20 -6.75
CA TYR A 36 12.38 -11.82 -8.16
C TYR A 36 10.96 -11.40 -8.56
N LEU A 37 10.86 -10.63 -9.64
CA LEU A 37 9.59 -10.33 -10.29
C LEU A 37 9.39 -11.28 -11.47
N ALA A 38 8.34 -12.10 -11.44
CA ALA A 38 7.93 -12.88 -12.60
C ALA A 38 7.01 -12.04 -13.51
N THR A 39 7.23 -12.14 -14.82
CA THR A 39 6.24 -11.73 -15.83
C THR A 39 5.57 -12.99 -16.36
N VAL A 40 4.24 -13.07 -16.20
CA VAL A 40 3.41 -14.18 -16.65
C VAL A 40 2.58 -13.73 -17.83
N ASP A 41 2.58 -14.51 -18.91
CA ASP A 41 1.68 -14.29 -20.04
C ASP A 41 0.29 -14.85 -19.71
N VAL A 42 -0.72 -13.99 -19.80
CA VAL A 42 -2.12 -14.33 -19.51
C VAL A 42 -3.04 -14.09 -20.71
N ASP A 43 -2.50 -13.82 -21.90
CA ASP A 43 -3.29 -13.77 -23.14
C ASP A 43 -3.64 -15.21 -23.59
N PRO A 44 -4.93 -15.61 -23.62
CA PRO A 44 -5.34 -16.94 -24.07
C PRO A 44 -4.97 -17.24 -25.54
N LYS A 45 -4.61 -16.23 -26.33
CA LYS A 45 -4.18 -16.40 -27.73
C LYS A 45 -2.66 -16.57 -27.86
N SER A 46 -1.89 -16.31 -26.80
CA SER A 46 -0.43 -16.44 -26.82
C SER A 46 0.00 -17.91 -26.79
N PRO A 47 1.04 -18.31 -27.55
CA PRO A 47 1.64 -19.64 -27.39
C PRO A 47 2.29 -19.86 -26.02
N HIS A 48 2.47 -18.80 -25.24
CA HIS A 48 3.03 -18.82 -23.88
C HIS A 48 1.96 -18.63 -22.79
N TYR A 49 0.67 -18.75 -23.11
CA TYR A 49 -0.41 -18.61 -22.15
C TYR A 49 -0.18 -19.44 -20.86
N CYS A 50 -0.37 -18.81 -19.71
CA CYS A 50 -0.11 -19.36 -18.37
C CYS A 50 1.35 -19.75 -18.09
N GLN A 51 2.33 -19.17 -18.81
CA GLN A 51 3.75 -19.41 -18.57
C GLN A 51 4.44 -18.18 -18.01
N VAL A 52 5.47 -18.41 -17.18
CA VAL A 52 6.42 -17.36 -16.79
C VAL A 52 7.35 -17.11 -17.99
N ILE A 53 7.19 -15.95 -18.63
CA ILE A 53 7.95 -15.55 -19.83
C ILE A 53 9.22 -14.77 -19.50
N HIS A 54 9.30 -14.19 -18.29
CA HIS A 54 10.48 -13.48 -17.82
C HIS A 54 10.61 -13.54 -16.30
N ARG A 55 11.86 -13.50 -15.80
CA ARG A 55 12.19 -13.38 -14.38
C ARG A 55 13.23 -12.30 -14.20
N LEU A 56 12.89 -11.25 -13.47
CA LEU A 56 13.82 -10.19 -13.06
C LEU A 56 14.28 -10.47 -11.63
N PRO A 57 15.48 -11.06 -11.41
CA PRO A 57 16.02 -11.23 -10.07
C PRO A 57 16.36 -9.88 -9.42
N MET A 58 16.01 -9.72 -8.16
CA MET A 58 16.49 -8.59 -7.36
C MET A 58 17.99 -8.78 -7.05
N PRO A 59 18.73 -7.69 -6.85
CA PRO A 59 20.17 -7.76 -6.58
C PRO A 59 20.51 -8.20 -5.15
N ASN A 60 19.56 -8.12 -4.21
CA ASN A 60 19.80 -8.39 -2.79
C ASN A 60 19.04 -9.61 -2.27
N LEU A 61 19.62 -10.28 -1.28
CA LEU A 61 18.97 -11.39 -0.56
C LEU A 61 18.04 -10.87 0.53
N LYS A 62 16.99 -11.66 0.83
CA LYS A 62 16.12 -11.50 2.01
C LYS A 62 15.39 -10.14 2.08
N ASP A 63 15.08 -9.57 0.92
CA ASP A 63 14.29 -8.34 0.81
C ASP A 63 12.85 -8.53 1.34
N GLU A 64 12.23 -9.66 0.99
CA GLU A 64 10.80 -9.91 1.12
C GLU A 64 9.98 -8.91 0.31
N LEU A 65 10.04 -9.02 -1.03
CA LEU A 65 9.06 -8.38 -1.90
C LEU A 65 7.65 -8.76 -1.40
N HIS A 66 6.71 -7.82 -1.35
CA HIS A 66 5.39 -8.10 -0.75
C HIS A 66 4.25 -7.51 -1.57
N HIS A 67 4.00 -6.21 -1.42
CA HIS A 67 3.03 -5.47 -2.21
C HIS A 67 3.68 -4.85 -3.45
N SER A 68 2.84 -4.42 -4.39
CA SER A 68 3.27 -3.66 -5.56
C SER A 68 2.22 -2.63 -5.95
N GLY A 69 2.66 -1.58 -6.63
CA GLY A 69 1.77 -0.60 -7.21
C GLY A 69 2.43 0.19 -8.32
N TRP A 70 1.65 1.08 -8.93
CA TRP A 70 2.06 1.82 -10.11
C TRP A 70 2.51 3.24 -9.76
N ASN A 71 3.46 3.79 -10.52
CA ASN A 71 3.84 5.20 -10.38
C ASN A 71 2.70 6.17 -10.76
N ALA A 72 1.86 5.77 -11.72
CA ALA A 72 0.72 6.55 -12.17
C ALA A 72 -0.48 5.65 -12.47
N CYS A 73 -1.68 6.20 -12.29
CA CYS A 73 -2.95 5.51 -12.49
C CYS A 73 -4.05 6.52 -12.84
N SER A 74 -5.32 6.09 -12.84
CA SER A 74 -6.47 6.95 -13.08
C SER A 74 -6.58 8.14 -12.11
N SER A 75 -5.90 8.09 -10.95
CA SER A 75 -5.77 9.27 -10.08
C SER A 75 -5.10 10.46 -10.79
N CYS A 76 -4.31 10.21 -11.84
CA CYS A 76 -3.64 11.21 -12.67
C CYS A 76 -4.44 11.58 -13.94
N PHE A 77 -5.73 11.23 -14.07
CA PHE A 77 -6.53 11.37 -15.30
C PHE A 77 -6.42 12.74 -16.01
N GLY A 78 -6.26 13.83 -15.24
CA GLY A 78 -6.12 15.19 -15.78
C GLY A 78 -4.72 15.58 -16.28
N ASP A 79 -3.72 14.70 -16.18
CA ASP A 79 -2.33 14.97 -16.57
C ASP A 79 -1.84 13.95 -17.61
N ALA A 80 -1.91 14.36 -18.88
CA ALA A 80 -1.50 13.54 -20.03
C ALA A 80 0.03 13.30 -20.09
N THR A 81 0.83 13.97 -19.27
CA THR A 81 2.28 13.73 -19.21
C THR A 81 2.62 12.50 -18.37
N LYS A 82 1.68 12.00 -17.56
CA LYS A 82 1.88 10.83 -16.70
C LYS A 82 1.54 9.55 -17.43
N SER A 83 2.35 8.53 -17.20
CA SER A 83 2.15 7.20 -17.77
C SER A 83 2.43 6.11 -16.74
N ARG A 84 1.60 5.06 -16.78
CA ARG A 84 1.79 3.84 -16.00
C ARG A 84 2.90 3.01 -16.64
N ASN A 85 4.14 3.29 -16.27
CA ASN A 85 5.31 2.69 -16.90
C ASN A 85 6.40 2.27 -15.88
N ARG A 86 6.17 2.48 -14.59
CA ARG A 86 7.03 2.01 -13.51
C ARG A 86 6.22 1.24 -12.47
N LEU A 87 6.72 0.06 -12.13
CA LEU A 87 6.20 -0.74 -11.02
C LEU A 87 7.03 -0.45 -9.77
N ILE A 88 6.36 -0.15 -8.67
CA ILE A 88 6.95 0.17 -7.38
C ILE A 88 6.83 -1.08 -6.50
N LEU A 89 7.97 -1.58 -6.03
CA LEU A 89 8.10 -2.83 -5.30
C LEU A 89 8.79 -2.58 -3.96
N PRO A 90 8.04 -2.21 -2.91
CA PRO A 90 8.58 -2.15 -1.56
C PRO A 90 8.89 -3.54 -1.02
N CYS A 91 9.96 -3.60 -0.23
CA CYS A 91 10.48 -4.81 0.38
C CYS A 91 10.21 -4.75 1.89
N LEU A 92 9.35 -5.65 2.36
CA LEU A 92 8.82 -5.62 3.71
C LEU A 92 9.92 -5.70 4.76
N ILE A 93 10.95 -6.54 4.57
CA ILE A 93 11.95 -6.80 5.61
C ILE A 93 13.17 -5.92 5.47
N SER A 94 13.71 -5.77 4.26
CA SER A 94 14.91 -4.94 4.07
C SER A 94 14.63 -3.45 4.14
N SER A 95 13.37 -3.04 3.96
CA SER A 95 12.95 -1.65 3.78
C SER A 95 13.43 -0.97 2.50
N ARG A 96 13.92 -1.75 1.53
CA ARG A 96 14.26 -1.26 0.19
C ARG A 96 13.01 -1.05 -0.65
N ILE A 97 13.08 -0.15 -1.63
CA ILE A 97 12.04 -0.04 -2.66
C ILE A 97 12.71 -0.16 -4.02
N TYR A 98 12.27 -1.14 -4.82
CA TYR A 98 12.67 -1.25 -6.22
C TYR A 98 11.68 -0.52 -7.11
N VAL A 99 12.21 0.28 -8.03
CA VAL A 99 11.45 0.89 -9.12
C VAL A 99 11.82 0.15 -10.39
N VAL A 100 10.84 -0.50 -11.02
CA VAL A 100 11.04 -1.36 -12.19
C VAL A 100 10.46 -0.69 -13.42
N ASP A 101 11.26 -0.55 -14.48
CA ASP A 101 10.82 -0.12 -15.80
C ASP A 101 10.11 -1.26 -16.51
N VAL A 102 8.81 -1.06 -16.74
CA VAL A 102 7.96 -1.93 -17.58
C VAL A 102 7.49 -1.22 -18.85
N GLY A 103 7.84 0.07 -19.02
CA GLY A 103 7.41 0.86 -20.16
C GLY A 103 8.23 0.61 -21.41
N THR A 104 9.52 0.31 -21.25
CA THR A 104 10.41 0.05 -22.39
C THR A 104 10.16 -1.32 -23.01
N ASP A 105 10.02 -2.35 -22.16
CA ASP A 105 9.62 -3.69 -22.57
C ASP A 105 8.76 -4.30 -21.45
N PRO A 106 7.42 -4.33 -21.61
CA PRO A 106 6.53 -4.92 -20.62
C PRO A 106 6.76 -6.42 -20.42
N ARG A 107 7.24 -7.14 -21.45
CA ARG A 107 7.46 -8.59 -21.36
C ARG A 107 8.82 -8.94 -20.73
N ALA A 108 9.77 -8.00 -20.73
CA ALA A 108 11.06 -8.14 -20.05
C ALA A 108 11.44 -6.91 -19.18
N PRO A 109 10.81 -6.74 -18.00
CA PRO A 109 11.07 -5.62 -17.11
C PRO A 109 12.51 -5.56 -16.61
N ARG A 110 12.97 -4.35 -16.26
CA ARG A 110 14.31 -4.12 -15.70
C ARG A 110 14.30 -3.13 -14.54
N ILE A 111 15.28 -3.22 -13.66
CA ILE A 111 15.43 -2.26 -12.56
C ILE A 111 15.75 -0.88 -13.15
N HIS A 112 14.96 0.12 -12.76
CA HIS A 112 15.15 1.52 -13.10
C HIS A 112 15.90 2.26 -12.00
N LYS A 113 15.47 2.07 -10.74
CA LYS A 113 16.06 2.69 -9.55
C LYS A 113 15.91 1.78 -8.36
N ILE A 114 16.80 1.93 -7.40
CA ILE A 114 16.72 1.33 -6.07
C ILE A 114 16.73 2.47 -5.07
N VAL A 115 15.71 2.55 -4.21
CA VAL A 115 15.70 3.41 -3.04
C VAL A 115 16.21 2.58 -1.87
N GLU A 116 17.39 2.94 -1.37
CA GLU A 116 18.01 2.21 -0.27
C GLU A 116 17.32 2.53 1.07
N PRO A 117 17.25 1.57 2.02
CA PRO A 117 16.55 1.72 3.30
C PRO A 117 16.95 2.97 4.09
N VAL A 118 18.23 3.32 4.01
CA VAL A 118 18.83 4.48 4.67
C VAL A 118 18.13 5.80 4.31
N GLU A 119 17.58 5.92 3.10
CA GLU A 119 16.81 7.11 2.71
C GLU A 119 15.50 7.23 3.51
N LEU A 120 14.77 6.13 3.68
CA LEU A 120 13.52 6.11 4.46
C LEU A 120 13.80 6.40 5.94
N PHE A 121 14.89 5.82 6.46
CA PHE A 121 15.29 6.00 7.85
C PHE A 121 15.62 7.47 8.15
N TRP A 122 16.45 8.11 7.30
CA TRP A 122 16.87 9.49 7.54
C TRP A 122 15.79 10.52 7.21
N LYS A 123 15.08 10.34 6.11
CA LYS A 123 14.13 11.36 5.64
C LYS A 123 12.76 11.24 6.29
N GLY A 124 12.41 10.09 6.85
CA GLY A 124 11.12 9.93 7.50
C GLY A 124 11.05 9.12 8.78
N ASN A 125 12.17 8.59 9.26
CA ASN A 125 12.21 7.75 10.47
C ASN A 125 11.17 6.62 10.40
N VAL A 126 11.05 6.00 9.23
CA VAL A 126 10.12 4.90 8.94
C VAL A 126 10.86 3.76 8.27
N ALA A 127 10.35 2.55 8.44
CA ALA A 127 10.86 1.30 7.89
C ALA A 127 9.70 0.38 7.50
N ASN A 128 10.03 -0.75 6.85
CA ASN A 128 9.09 -1.77 6.44
C ASN A 128 7.97 -1.18 5.54
N PRO A 129 8.31 -0.59 4.37
CA PRO A 129 7.34 -0.08 3.43
C PRO A 129 6.47 -1.23 2.88
N HIS A 130 5.19 -0.98 2.64
CA HIS A 130 4.22 -2.01 2.32
C HIS A 130 3.29 -1.64 1.16
N THR A 131 2.12 -1.05 1.41
CA THR A 131 1.19 -0.69 0.33
C THR A 131 1.65 0.58 -0.35
N THR A 132 1.52 0.63 -1.68
CA THR A 132 1.85 1.81 -2.51
C THR A 132 0.66 2.26 -3.35
N HIS A 133 0.40 3.57 -3.39
CA HIS A 133 -0.61 4.16 -4.28
C HIS A 133 -0.09 5.45 -4.95
N CYS A 134 -0.39 5.57 -6.25
CA CYS A 134 -0.15 6.76 -7.08
C CYS A 134 -1.13 7.88 -6.74
N LEU A 135 -0.65 9.05 -6.37
CA LEU A 135 -1.48 10.20 -6.04
C LEU A 135 -1.85 11.03 -7.27
N GLY A 136 -2.95 11.78 -7.18
CA GLY A 136 -3.31 12.75 -8.21
C GLY A 136 -2.33 13.92 -8.37
N SER A 137 -1.41 14.12 -7.42
CA SER A 137 -0.28 15.04 -7.54
C SER A 137 0.84 14.51 -8.44
N GLY A 138 0.81 13.22 -8.78
CA GLY A 138 1.89 12.50 -9.46
C GLY A 138 2.88 11.83 -8.51
N ASP A 139 2.89 12.17 -7.22
CA ASP A 139 3.72 11.48 -6.22
C ASP A 139 3.20 10.06 -5.94
N ILE A 140 4.05 9.22 -5.33
CA ILE A 140 3.68 7.89 -4.87
C ILE A 140 3.68 7.88 -3.35
N LEU A 141 2.55 7.51 -2.74
CA LEU A 141 2.40 7.36 -1.31
C LEU A 141 2.59 5.90 -0.91
N ILE A 142 3.41 5.66 0.11
CA ILE A 142 3.75 4.31 0.57
C ILE A 142 3.58 4.22 2.08
N SER A 143 2.78 3.27 2.55
CA SER A 143 2.63 2.97 3.98
C SER A 143 3.87 2.27 4.52
N CYS A 144 4.18 2.50 5.79
CA CYS A 144 5.28 1.90 6.53
C CYS A 144 4.76 1.34 7.85
N LEU A 145 5.30 0.18 8.27
CA LEU A 145 4.81 -0.57 9.44
C LEU A 145 5.63 -0.30 10.70
N GLY A 146 6.84 0.27 10.55
CA GLY A 146 7.74 0.40 11.68
C GLY A 146 8.71 1.56 11.61
N ASP A 147 9.50 1.67 12.66
CA ASP A 147 10.67 2.54 12.74
C ASP A 147 11.96 1.77 12.37
N PRO A 148 13.10 2.46 12.20
CA PRO A 148 14.38 1.81 11.88
C PRO A 148 14.88 0.82 12.95
N SER A 149 14.30 0.82 14.15
CA SER A 149 14.61 -0.14 15.22
C SER A 149 13.69 -1.37 15.19
N GLY A 150 12.79 -1.45 14.19
CA GLY A 150 11.83 -2.54 14.02
C GLY A 150 10.68 -2.50 15.03
N ASN A 151 10.46 -1.37 15.73
CA ASN A 151 9.26 -1.18 16.54
C ASN A 151 8.07 -0.87 15.63
N GLY A 152 6.85 -1.14 16.12
CA GLY A 152 5.63 -0.72 15.43
C GLY A 152 5.55 0.81 15.37
N LYS A 153 5.23 1.33 14.18
CA LYS A 153 4.98 2.75 13.95
C LYS A 153 4.11 2.89 12.72
N CYS A 154 3.04 3.67 12.82
CA CYS A 154 2.33 4.13 11.63
C CYS A 154 3.12 5.25 10.96
N GLY A 155 3.30 5.17 9.65
CA GLY A 155 3.83 6.29 8.87
C GLY A 155 3.65 6.07 7.38
N PHE A 156 3.79 7.15 6.62
CA PHE A 156 3.72 7.11 5.17
C PHE A 156 4.88 7.91 4.58
N VAL A 157 5.51 7.37 3.55
CA VAL A 157 6.58 8.05 2.82
C VAL A 157 6.10 8.42 1.42
N LEU A 158 6.49 9.61 0.95
CA LEU A 158 6.27 10.07 -0.41
C LEU A 158 7.53 9.82 -1.26
N LEU A 159 7.35 9.19 -2.41
CA LEU A 159 8.32 9.25 -3.50
C LEU A 159 7.87 10.27 -4.54
N ASP A 160 8.82 11.02 -5.07
CA ASP A 160 8.60 11.86 -6.24
C ASP A 160 8.23 10.99 -7.46
N GLY A 161 7.21 11.42 -8.21
CA GLY A 161 6.63 10.66 -9.31
C GLY A 161 7.51 10.49 -10.55
N GLU A 162 8.58 11.29 -10.67
CA GLU A 162 9.44 11.32 -11.85
C GLU A 162 10.85 10.82 -11.52
N THR A 163 11.42 11.34 -10.44
CA THR A 163 12.78 11.02 -9.98
C THR A 163 12.82 9.81 -9.05
N PHE A 164 11.69 9.44 -8.45
CA PHE A 164 11.57 8.41 -7.42
C PHE A 164 12.49 8.66 -6.22
N GLU A 165 12.79 9.93 -5.92
CA GLU A 165 13.48 10.31 -4.68
C GLU A 165 12.50 10.35 -3.52
N VAL A 166 12.96 9.94 -2.33
CA VAL A 166 12.19 10.08 -1.10
C VAL A 166 12.06 11.57 -0.76
N LYS A 167 10.81 12.05 -0.64
CA LYS A 167 10.46 13.43 -0.27
C LYS A 167 10.31 13.62 1.24
N GLY A 168 10.10 12.54 1.99
CA GLY A 168 9.83 12.54 3.43
C GLY A 168 8.42 12.03 3.74
N ASN A 169 7.92 12.31 4.95
CA ASN A 169 6.61 11.83 5.38
C ASN A 169 5.46 12.57 4.71
N TRP A 170 4.35 11.85 4.49
CA TRP A 170 3.09 12.48 4.10
C TRP A 170 2.38 13.06 5.32
N GLU A 171 2.30 12.29 6.40
CA GLU A 171 1.61 12.67 7.62
C GLU A 171 2.26 13.87 8.32
N ARG A 172 1.40 14.67 8.96
CA ARG A 172 1.74 15.89 9.68
C ARG A 172 1.09 15.88 11.05
N GLY A 173 1.64 16.71 11.94
CA GLY A 173 1.24 16.74 13.34
C GLY A 173 1.85 15.57 14.11
N GLY A 174 2.32 15.80 15.34
CA GLY A 174 3.09 14.80 16.08
C GLY A 174 2.31 13.57 16.56
N LYS A 175 0.99 13.49 16.28
CA LYS A 175 0.14 12.37 16.68
C LYS A 175 0.10 11.35 15.55
N CYS A 176 0.58 10.14 15.82
CA CYS A 176 0.53 9.01 14.89
C CYS A 176 0.03 7.76 15.62
N PRO A 177 -0.74 6.89 14.94
CA PRO A 177 -1.09 5.58 15.48
C PRO A 177 0.14 4.72 15.78
N PRO A 178 0.02 3.75 16.70
CA PRO A 178 1.14 2.90 17.08
C PRO A 178 1.56 1.92 15.97
N PHE A 179 0.68 1.61 15.02
CA PHE A 179 0.93 0.62 13.97
C PHE A 179 0.46 1.12 12.60
N GLY A 180 1.15 0.70 11.54
CA GLY A 180 0.72 0.82 10.16
C GLY A 180 0.50 -0.54 9.52
N PHE A 181 -0.21 -0.57 8.39
CA PHE A 181 -0.29 -1.72 7.48
C PHE A 181 -0.72 -1.23 6.08
N ASP A 182 -2.01 -1.36 5.76
CA ASP A 182 -2.58 -0.97 4.47
C ASP A 182 -3.21 0.42 4.58
N PHE A 183 -3.47 1.04 3.44
CA PHE A 183 -4.25 2.26 3.40
C PHE A 183 -4.91 2.46 2.05
N TRP A 184 -5.96 3.27 2.06
CA TRP A 184 -6.56 3.79 0.84
C TRP A 184 -7.10 5.20 1.11
N TYR A 185 -7.22 6.02 0.07
CA TYR A 185 -7.71 7.39 0.18
C TYR A 185 -8.96 7.62 -0.67
N GLN A 186 -9.81 8.54 -0.22
CA GLN A 186 -11.00 8.98 -0.91
C GLN A 186 -11.11 10.52 -0.90
N PRO A 187 -10.48 11.21 -1.87
CA PRO A 187 -10.25 12.64 -1.78
C PRO A 187 -11.53 13.48 -1.86
N ARG A 188 -12.59 13.01 -2.54
CA ARG A 188 -13.90 13.68 -2.56
C ARG A 188 -14.55 13.77 -1.19
N HIS A 189 -14.17 12.88 -0.27
CA HIS A 189 -14.61 12.89 1.12
C HIS A 189 -13.54 13.42 2.08
N ASN A 190 -12.41 13.92 1.56
CA ASN A 190 -11.30 14.47 2.33
C ASN A 190 -10.72 13.50 3.38
N VAL A 191 -10.64 12.20 3.04
CA VAL A 191 -10.14 11.18 3.97
C VAL A 191 -9.09 10.26 3.37
N LEU A 192 -8.15 9.85 4.21
CA LEU A 192 -7.40 8.61 4.07
C LEU A 192 -7.75 7.72 5.25
N VAL A 193 -7.89 6.42 4.99
CA VAL A 193 -8.09 5.40 6.04
C VAL A 193 -6.94 4.40 5.94
N SER A 194 -6.29 4.13 7.07
CA SER A 194 -5.22 3.13 7.18
C SER A 194 -5.53 2.11 8.25
N SER A 195 -4.92 0.93 8.15
CA SER A 195 -5.11 -0.18 9.10
C SER A 195 -3.84 -0.46 9.89
N GLU A 196 -3.91 -1.46 10.76
CA GLU A 196 -2.85 -1.79 11.70
C GLU A 196 -2.54 -3.28 11.67
N TRP A 197 -1.28 -3.65 11.44
CA TRP A 197 -0.85 -5.03 11.55
C TRP A 197 -0.13 -5.29 12.87
N GLY A 198 1.16 -5.02 12.95
CA GLY A 198 1.92 -5.32 14.16
C GLY A 198 3.37 -4.87 14.12
N THR A 199 4.11 -5.26 15.15
CA THR A 199 5.51 -4.87 15.35
C THR A 199 6.45 -5.66 14.44
N PRO A 200 7.21 -5.02 13.52
CA PRO A 200 8.05 -5.74 12.56
C PRO A 200 9.08 -6.69 13.16
N LYS A 201 9.82 -6.29 14.19
CA LYS A 201 10.80 -7.18 14.84
C LYS A 201 10.19 -8.39 15.54
N VAL A 202 8.87 -8.37 15.78
CA VAL A 202 8.14 -9.49 16.38
C VAL A 202 7.65 -10.43 15.28
N PHE A 203 6.86 -9.92 14.33
CA PHE A 203 6.28 -10.78 13.28
C PHE A 203 7.32 -11.29 12.27
N ALA A 204 8.50 -10.66 12.15
CA ALA A 204 9.55 -11.09 11.22
C ALA A 204 10.04 -12.53 11.47
N HIS A 205 9.73 -13.09 12.64
CA HIS A 205 10.05 -14.46 13.06
C HIS A 205 8.86 -15.42 13.00
N GLY A 206 7.72 -14.97 12.48
CA GLY A 206 6.47 -15.74 12.44
C GLY A 206 5.43 -15.24 13.43
N PHE A 207 4.18 -15.66 13.22
CA PHE A 207 3.07 -15.31 14.09
C PHE A 207 3.08 -16.13 15.39
N ASN A 208 2.82 -15.47 16.51
CA ASN A 208 2.66 -16.09 17.82
C ASN A 208 1.46 -15.45 18.56
N PRO A 209 0.42 -16.21 18.92
CA PRO A 209 -0.73 -15.68 19.65
C PRO A 209 -0.38 -14.97 20.96
N VAL A 210 0.69 -15.37 21.63
CA VAL A 210 1.16 -14.72 22.86
C VAL A 210 1.56 -13.26 22.62
N ASP A 211 2.03 -12.93 21.42
CA ASP A 211 2.44 -11.57 21.10
C ASP A 211 1.23 -10.66 20.81
N VAL A 212 0.07 -11.22 20.46
CA VAL A 212 -1.20 -10.49 20.40
C VAL A 212 -1.59 -10.01 21.80
N GLU A 213 -1.56 -10.91 22.80
CA GLU A 213 -1.87 -10.58 24.20
C GLU A 213 -0.88 -9.57 24.82
N LYS A 214 0.36 -9.54 24.33
CA LYS A 214 1.36 -8.54 24.71
C LYS A 214 1.18 -7.18 24.02
N GLY A 215 0.20 -7.05 23.13
CA GLY A 215 -0.08 -5.81 22.41
C GLY A 215 0.87 -5.52 21.24
N HIS A 216 1.48 -6.55 20.64
CA HIS A 216 2.34 -6.38 19.45
C HIS A 216 1.57 -6.32 18.13
N TYR A 217 0.25 -6.51 18.16
CA TYR A 217 -0.63 -6.44 17.01
C TYR A 217 -1.71 -5.38 17.21
N GLY A 218 -2.00 -4.67 16.12
CA GLY A 218 -3.00 -3.63 16.08
C GLY A 218 -4.41 -4.16 15.96
N ARG A 219 -5.36 -3.25 16.18
CA ARG A 219 -6.79 -3.57 16.20
C ARG A 219 -7.67 -2.45 15.66
N HIS A 220 -7.07 -1.38 15.16
CA HIS A 220 -7.80 -0.20 14.72
C HIS A 220 -7.71 0.00 13.22
N ILE A 221 -8.71 0.69 12.68
CA ILE A 221 -8.50 1.52 11.50
C ILE A 221 -8.35 2.97 11.94
N ASN A 222 -7.55 3.72 11.19
CA ASN A 222 -7.09 5.06 11.49
C ASN A 222 -7.57 6.00 10.40
N VAL A 223 -8.27 7.07 10.79
CA VAL A 223 -8.82 8.08 9.88
C VAL A 223 -7.95 9.32 9.91
N TRP A 224 -7.60 9.79 8.72
CA TRP A 224 -6.73 10.94 8.49
C TRP A 224 -7.45 11.98 7.64
N ASP A 225 -7.23 13.24 7.94
CA ASP A 225 -7.67 14.35 7.11
C ASP A 225 -6.76 14.44 5.88
N TRP A 226 -7.34 14.24 4.70
CA TRP A 226 -6.58 14.16 3.45
C TRP A 226 -5.90 15.47 3.07
N SER A 227 -6.52 16.62 3.35
CA SER A 227 -6.00 17.93 2.93
C SER A 227 -4.92 18.47 3.86
N SER A 228 -5.08 18.30 5.16
CA SER A 228 -4.11 18.74 6.18
C SER A 228 -3.05 17.68 6.49
N HIS A 229 -3.28 16.44 6.07
CA HIS A 229 -2.44 15.27 6.32
C HIS A 229 -2.32 14.93 7.82
N THR A 230 -3.35 15.20 8.61
CA THR A 230 -3.30 15.01 10.06
C THR A 230 -4.17 13.84 10.51
N PHE A 231 -3.72 13.14 11.56
CA PHE A 231 -4.50 12.08 12.17
C PHE A 231 -5.73 12.64 12.89
N LEU A 232 -6.91 12.07 12.63
CA LEU A 232 -8.17 12.49 13.24
C LEU A 232 -8.59 11.56 14.37
N GLN A 233 -8.71 10.26 14.09
CA GLN A 233 -9.28 9.28 15.02
C GLN A 233 -8.86 7.86 14.70
N ALA A 234 -8.93 6.99 15.70
CA ALA A 234 -8.80 5.54 15.58
C ALA A 234 -10.13 4.89 15.96
N ILE A 235 -10.53 3.87 15.20
CA ILE A 235 -11.76 3.09 15.42
C ILE A 235 -11.32 1.68 15.82
N ASP A 236 -11.66 1.26 17.04
CA ASP A 236 -11.32 -0.07 17.57
C ASP A 236 -12.26 -1.12 16.97
N LEU A 237 -11.69 -2.13 16.33
CA LEU A 237 -12.42 -3.26 15.74
C LEU A 237 -12.53 -4.47 16.68
N GLY A 238 -12.02 -4.34 17.91
CA GLY A 238 -11.93 -5.40 18.89
C GLY A 238 -10.56 -6.08 18.88
N LYS A 239 -10.20 -6.63 20.04
CA LYS A 239 -8.90 -7.26 20.32
C LYS A 239 -8.55 -8.45 19.40
N ASP A 240 -9.55 -9.07 18.78
CA ASP A 240 -9.39 -10.28 17.96
C ASP A 240 -9.37 -9.98 16.45
N SER A 241 -9.13 -8.72 16.05
CA SER A 241 -9.30 -8.26 14.66
C SER A 241 -8.05 -8.43 13.79
N ILE A 242 -6.94 -7.74 14.09
CA ILE A 242 -5.79 -7.54 13.18
C ILE A 242 -6.29 -7.10 11.79
N PRO A 243 -6.71 -5.82 11.63
CA PRO A 243 -7.19 -5.31 10.35
C PRO A 243 -6.08 -5.22 9.32
N LEU A 244 -6.28 -5.89 8.19
CA LEU A 244 -5.35 -5.91 7.08
C LEU A 244 -5.85 -4.98 5.96
N GLU A 245 -6.31 -5.56 4.86
CA GLU A 245 -6.62 -4.86 3.61
C GLU A 245 -7.83 -3.94 3.74
N ILE A 246 -7.65 -2.67 3.36
CA ILE A 246 -8.70 -1.65 3.26
C ILE A 246 -9.11 -1.50 1.80
N ARG A 247 -10.42 -1.54 1.54
CA ARG A 247 -10.99 -1.32 0.21
C ARG A 247 -12.16 -0.37 0.30
N PHE A 248 -12.00 0.85 -0.23
CA PHE A 248 -13.16 1.70 -0.52
C PHE A 248 -13.95 1.13 -1.69
N LEU A 249 -15.25 1.45 -1.74
CA LEU A 249 -15.99 1.29 -2.98
C LEU A 249 -15.33 2.13 -4.08
N HIS A 250 -15.33 1.61 -5.30
CA HIS A 250 -14.67 2.29 -6.42
C HIS A 250 -15.42 3.54 -6.88
N ASN A 251 -16.73 3.66 -6.59
CA ASN A 251 -17.46 4.91 -6.81
C ASN A 251 -16.85 6.02 -5.93
N PRO A 252 -16.27 7.08 -6.50
CA PRO A 252 -15.59 8.14 -5.76
C PRO A 252 -16.55 9.00 -4.90
N ASP A 253 -17.85 8.93 -5.14
CA ASP A 253 -18.90 9.59 -4.34
C ASP A 253 -19.43 8.72 -3.20
N ALA A 254 -19.02 7.45 -3.13
CA ALA A 254 -19.36 6.58 -2.02
C ALA A 254 -18.42 6.85 -0.81
N ALA A 255 -19.04 7.11 0.34
CA ALA A 255 -18.35 7.40 1.60
C ALA A 255 -18.20 6.15 2.48
N GLU A 256 -17.91 5.01 1.87
CA GLU A 256 -17.84 3.71 2.55
C GLU A 256 -16.79 2.77 1.94
N GLY A 257 -16.41 1.78 2.73
CA GLY A 257 -15.46 0.73 2.36
C GLY A 257 -15.51 -0.45 3.32
N PHE A 258 -14.56 -1.36 3.17
CA PHE A 258 -14.46 -2.61 3.93
C PHE A 258 -13.03 -2.85 4.38
N VAL A 259 -12.88 -3.52 5.52
CA VAL A 259 -11.60 -4.00 6.04
C VAL A 259 -11.70 -5.47 6.46
N GLY A 260 -10.75 -6.29 6.03
CA GLY A 260 -10.64 -7.69 6.44
C GLY A 260 -9.80 -7.84 7.71
N CYS A 261 -10.24 -8.67 8.65
CA CYS A 261 -9.59 -8.92 9.94
C CYS A 261 -8.99 -10.33 9.97
N ALA A 262 -7.67 -10.43 10.10
CA ALA A 262 -6.95 -11.69 9.91
C ALA A 262 -7.22 -12.71 11.03
N LEU A 263 -7.36 -12.24 12.27
CA LEU A 263 -7.41 -13.12 13.44
C LEU A 263 -8.81 -13.70 13.65
N SER A 264 -9.85 -12.90 13.43
CA SER A 264 -11.26 -13.32 13.50
C SER A 264 -11.80 -13.88 12.18
N GLY A 265 -11.19 -13.56 11.05
CA GLY A 265 -11.73 -13.84 9.72
C GLY A 265 -12.96 -12.98 9.37
N THR A 266 -13.20 -11.89 10.11
CA THR A 266 -14.36 -11.00 9.88
C THR A 266 -14.05 -9.96 8.81
N VAL A 267 -15.09 -9.50 8.12
CA VAL A 267 -15.03 -8.31 7.26
C VAL A 267 -15.92 -7.26 7.88
N HIS A 268 -15.35 -6.09 8.13
CA HIS A 268 -16.06 -4.97 8.70
C HIS A 268 -16.30 -3.91 7.62
N ARG A 269 -17.56 -3.48 7.51
CA ARG A 269 -17.91 -2.31 6.71
C ARG A 269 -17.59 -1.06 7.51
N PHE A 270 -17.06 -0.04 6.84
CA PHE A 270 -16.90 1.28 7.39
C PHE A 270 -17.55 2.34 6.52
N TYR A 271 -18.18 3.34 7.12
CA TYR A 271 -18.86 4.41 6.39
C TYR A 271 -18.86 5.72 7.17
N LYS A 272 -19.14 6.82 6.46
CA LYS A 272 -19.31 8.14 7.05
C LYS A 272 -20.72 8.31 7.62
N THR A 273 -20.84 8.58 8.91
CA THR A 273 -22.11 8.98 9.54
C THR A 273 -22.47 10.44 9.33
N GLU A 274 -23.76 10.75 9.43
CA GLU A 274 -24.24 12.14 9.50
C GLU A 274 -23.76 12.81 10.80
N VAL A 275 -23.26 14.04 10.68
CA VAL A 275 -22.70 14.81 11.80
C VAL A 275 -23.86 15.44 12.58
N VAL A 276 -24.03 15.07 13.86
CA VAL A 276 -25.08 15.65 14.72
C VAL A 276 -24.67 16.99 15.35
N THR A 277 -23.39 17.40 15.32
CA THR A 277 -22.98 18.73 15.86
C THR A 277 -21.83 19.39 15.09
N ALA A 278 -21.92 20.73 14.96
CA ALA A 278 -21.16 21.60 14.06
C ALA A 278 -19.67 21.80 14.40
N THR A 279 -18.97 20.81 14.92
CA THR A 279 -17.52 20.92 15.16
C THR A 279 -16.86 19.57 14.94
N VAL A 280 -16.07 19.51 13.87
CA VAL A 280 -15.31 18.34 13.38
C VAL A 280 -16.18 17.33 12.64
N ALA A 281 -15.85 17.12 11.35
CA ALA A 281 -16.39 16.03 10.55
C ALA A 281 -15.88 14.69 11.11
N LEU A 282 -16.52 14.22 12.17
CA LEU A 282 -16.25 12.93 12.77
C LEU A 282 -16.88 11.87 11.86
N VAL A 283 -16.04 11.07 11.20
CA VAL A 283 -16.47 9.87 10.48
C VAL A 283 -16.70 8.79 11.54
N VAL A 284 -17.89 8.73 12.15
CA VAL A 284 -18.20 7.57 12.98
C VAL A 284 -18.45 6.44 12.01
N VAL A 285 -17.61 5.43 12.08
CA VAL A 285 -17.76 4.18 11.35
C VAL A 285 -18.50 3.25 12.28
N GLU A 286 -19.77 2.98 12.00
CA GLU A 286 -20.44 1.84 12.59
C GLU A 286 -20.06 0.58 11.80
N ILE A 287 -19.91 -0.50 12.54
CA ILE A 287 -19.43 -1.77 12.05
C ILE A 287 -20.49 -2.81 12.38
N HIS A 288 -20.98 -3.49 11.35
CA HIS A 288 -21.83 -4.67 11.46
C HIS A 288 -21.04 -5.91 11.07
#